data_AF-X0W1G5-F1
#
_entry.id   AF-X0W1G5-F1
#
_cell.length_a   1.000
_cell.length_b   1.000
_cell.length_c   1.000
_cell.angle_alpha   90.00
_cell.angle_beta   90.00
_cell.angle_gamma   90.00
#
_symmetry.space_group_name_H-M   'P 1'
#
loop_
_entity.id
_entity.type
_entity.pdbx_description
1 polymer ?
#
loop_
_entity_poly.entity_id
_entity_poly.type
_entity_poly.pdbx_seq_one_letter_code
_entity_poly.pdbx_strand_id
1 'polypeptide(L)'
;MIDEGFSQHSSYAPLECQEKSSVTIVQYSLHVADGEYACLEKLLSEDEMERSLRRVPKVRRRAVVSRGRLRVLLGCLIGIDPEKVELSTGHFGKPYLSEFHQSDIQFNVAHSMDEAIVAISYQAAVGVDLEKR
;
A
#
# COMPACT_ATOMS: atom_id res chain seq x y z
N MET A 1 25.27 -47.79 -44.48
CA MET A 1 26.20 -46.74 -44.05
C MET A 1 25.39 -45.47 -43.86
N ILE A 2 25.12 -45.19 -42.58
CA ILE A 2 24.93 -43.90 -41.88
C ILE A 2 24.67 -42.65 -42.74
N ASP A 3 23.56 -41.97 -42.49
CA ASP A 3 23.60 -40.56 -42.09
C ASP A 3 22.36 -40.25 -41.23
N GLU A 4 22.54 -40.27 -39.91
CA GLU A 4 21.60 -39.72 -38.93
C GLU A 4 22.12 -38.35 -38.52
N GLY A 5 21.32 -37.30 -38.73
CA GLY A 5 21.80 -35.94 -38.48
C GLY A 5 20.72 -34.86 -38.42
N PHE A 6 19.55 -35.13 -37.83
CA PHE A 6 18.65 -34.04 -37.43
C PHE A 6 19.08 -33.51 -36.06
N SER A 7 19.91 -32.46 -36.11
CA SER A 7 20.40 -31.71 -34.97
C SER A 7 19.24 -31.13 -34.16
N GLN A 8 19.01 -31.71 -32.97
CA GLN A 8 18.17 -31.14 -31.93
C GLN A 8 18.93 -30.01 -31.23
N HIS A 9 18.64 -28.76 -31.59
CA HIS A 9 18.96 -27.62 -30.74
C HIS A 9 17.74 -26.71 -30.60
N SER A 10 16.81 -27.12 -29.75
CA SER A 10 15.86 -26.19 -29.14
C SER A 10 16.47 -25.75 -27.81
N SER A 11 17.23 -24.65 -27.84
CA SER A 11 17.82 -24.03 -26.66
C SER A 11 16.75 -23.24 -25.90
N TYR A 12 15.96 -23.93 -25.08
CA TYR A 12 15.23 -23.22 -24.03
C TYR A 12 16.24 -22.88 -22.94
N ALA A 13 16.63 -21.60 -22.85
CA ALA A 13 17.34 -21.09 -21.69
C ALA A 13 16.47 -21.37 -20.44
N PRO A 14 17.06 -21.83 -19.32
CA PRO A 14 16.30 -22.03 -18.09
C PRO A 14 15.66 -20.70 -17.69
N LEU A 15 14.34 -20.71 -17.46
CA LEU A 15 13.69 -19.61 -16.75
C LEU A 15 14.24 -19.64 -15.33
N GLU A 16 15.26 -18.83 -15.06
CA GLU A 16 15.71 -18.55 -13.71
C GLU A 16 14.57 -17.84 -12.99
N CYS A 17 13.81 -18.62 -12.20
CA CYS A 17 12.85 -18.07 -11.26
C CYS A 17 13.64 -17.28 -10.21
N GLN A 18 13.66 -15.95 -10.34
CA GLN A 18 14.24 -15.05 -9.34
C GLN A 18 13.63 -15.31 -7.95
N GLU A 19 14.38 -14.93 -6.90
CA GLU A 19 13.95 -15.04 -5.51
C GLU A 19 12.50 -14.57 -5.31
N LYS A 20 11.71 -15.38 -4.60
CA LYS A 20 10.30 -15.10 -4.35
C LYS A 20 10.15 -13.73 -3.70
N SER A 21 9.46 -12.80 -4.37
CA SER A 21 9.16 -11.51 -3.76
C SER A 21 8.27 -11.69 -2.53
N SER A 22 8.68 -11.14 -1.39
CA SER A 22 7.89 -11.21 -0.17
C SER A 22 6.93 -10.02 -0.10
N VAL A 23 5.62 -10.30 0.00
CA VAL A 23 4.59 -9.28 0.23
C VAL A 23 4.01 -9.45 1.62
N THR A 24 3.96 -8.36 2.38
CA THR A 24 3.30 -8.33 3.69
C THR A 24 1.92 -7.69 3.55
N ILE A 25 0.88 -8.35 4.08
CA ILE A 25 -0.49 -7.81 4.10
C ILE A 25 -0.83 -7.41 5.53
N VAL A 26 -1.23 -6.16 5.71
CA VAL A 26 -1.72 -5.61 6.98
C VAL A 26 -3.19 -5.26 6.82
N GLN A 27 -4.05 -5.80 7.69
CA GLN A 27 -5.48 -5.50 7.71
C GLN A 27 -5.83 -4.71 8.96
N TYR A 28 -6.73 -3.73 8.83
CA TYR A 28 -7.24 -2.98 9.96
C TYR A 28 -8.68 -2.49 9.77
N SER A 29 -9.37 -2.29 10.89
CA SER A 29 -10.72 -1.73 10.94
C SER A 29 -10.71 -0.22 10.65
N LEU A 30 -11.67 0.24 9.85
CA LEU A 30 -12.01 1.64 9.65
C LEU A 30 -13.11 2.12 10.61
N HIS A 31 -13.74 1.20 11.33
CA HIS A 31 -14.67 1.52 12.41
C HIS A 31 -13.93 1.50 13.74
N VAL A 32 -13.69 2.69 14.28
CA VAL A 32 -12.98 2.92 15.55
C VAL A 32 -13.82 3.73 16.52
N ALA A 33 -13.49 3.72 17.81
CA ALA A 33 -14.12 4.60 18.80
C ALA A 33 -13.73 6.08 18.58
N ASP A 34 -14.49 7.02 19.14
CA ASP A 34 -14.26 8.45 18.89
C ASP A 34 -12.92 8.97 19.44
N GLY A 35 -12.43 8.40 20.54
CA GLY A 35 -11.10 8.72 21.06
C GLY A 35 -9.98 8.34 20.08
N GLU A 36 -10.05 7.14 19.51
CA GLU A 36 -9.08 6.68 18.51
C GLU A 36 -9.22 7.48 17.20
N TYR A 37 -10.45 7.81 16.79
CA TYR A 37 -10.69 8.72 15.67
C TYR A 37 -9.98 10.06 15.88
N ALA A 38 -10.15 10.69 17.04
CA ALA A 38 -9.54 11.99 17.36
C ALA A 38 -8.00 11.92 17.38
N CYS A 39 -7.43 10.80 17.83
CA CYS A 39 -5.98 10.58 17.76
C CYS A 39 -5.50 10.48 16.30
N LEU A 40 -6.18 9.67 15.47
CA LEU A 40 -5.82 9.49 14.07
C LEU A 40 -6.01 10.76 13.24
N GLU A 41 -7.07 11.53 13.54
CA GLU A 41 -7.38 12.80 12.89
C GLU A 41 -6.25 13.82 13.03
N LYS A 42 -5.60 13.88 14.20
CA LYS A 42 -4.45 14.76 14.47
C LYS A 42 -3.20 14.41 13.67
N LEU A 43 -3.11 13.19 13.14
CA LEU A 43 -1.94 12.76 12.37
C LEU A 43 -1.97 13.26 10.93
N LEU A 44 -3.14 13.62 10.40
CA LEU A 44 -3.31 14.01 9.01
C LEU A 44 -2.65 15.37 8.74
N SER A 45 -2.07 15.52 7.54
CA SER A 45 -1.69 16.84 7.06
C SER A 45 -2.91 17.71 6.76
N GLU A 46 -2.72 19.02 6.67
CA GLU A 46 -3.78 19.97 6.31
C GLU A 46 -4.44 19.57 4.97
N ASP A 47 -3.62 19.25 3.97
CA ASP A 47 -4.04 18.74 2.66
C ASP A 47 -4.94 17.49 2.74
N GLU A 48 -4.54 16.52 3.57
CA GLU A 48 -5.29 15.28 3.79
C GLU A 48 -6.62 15.54 4.51
N MET A 49 -6.61 16.48 5.46
CA MET A 49 -7.79 16.90 6.19
C MET A 49 -8.78 17.61 5.26
N GLU A 50 -8.34 18.60 4.50
CA GLU A 50 -9.16 19.32 3.53
C GLU A 50 -9.78 18.38 2.50
N ARG A 51 -9.02 17.40 2.00
CA ARG A 51 -9.54 16.34 1.12
C ARG A 51 -10.63 15.53 1.79
N SER A 52 -10.46 15.20 3.07
CA SER A 52 -11.43 14.43 3.85
C SER A 52 -12.71 15.23 4.08
N LEU A 53 -12.62 16.54 4.32
CA LEU A 53 -13.76 17.43 4.51
C LEU A 53 -14.68 17.50 3.29
N ARG A 54 -14.18 17.26 2.07
CA ARG A 54 -15.02 17.21 0.86
C ARG A 54 -15.93 15.99 0.77
N ARG A 55 -15.78 15.00 1.65
CA ARG A 55 -16.60 13.78 1.70
C ARG A 55 -17.78 13.94 2.65
N VAL A 56 -18.85 13.18 2.40
CA VAL A 56 -19.98 13.03 3.33
C VAL A 56 -19.52 12.41 4.67
N PRO A 57 -20.17 12.71 5.81
CA PRO A 57 -19.63 12.39 7.14
C PRO A 57 -19.18 10.92 7.34
N LYS A 58 -19.99 9.95 6.92
CA LYS A 58 -19.65 8.52 7.04
C LYS A 58 -18.39 8.14 6.25
N VAL A 59 -18.27 8.66 5.03
CA VAL A 59 -17.12 8.39 4.14
C VAL A 59 -15.89 9.17 4.59
N ARG A 60 -16.07 10.40 5.07
CA ARG A 60 -15.02 11.21 5.71
C ARG A 60 -14.38 10.48 6.88
N ARG A 61 -15.19 9.96 7.80
CA ARG A 61 -14.68 9.27 8.99
C ARG A 61 -13.77 8.10 8.61
N ARG A 62 -14.21 7.27 7.67
CA ARG A 62 -13.42 6.14 7.15
C ARG A 62 -12.15 6.59 6.42
N ALA A 63 -12.21 7.68 5.66
CA ALA A 63 -11.05 8.24 4.98
C ALA A 63 -9.99 8.74 5.96
N VAL A 64 -10.40 9.43 7.04
CA VAL A 64 -9.50 9.88 8.10
C VAL A 64 -8.85 8.69 8.82
N VAL A 65 -9.64 7.70 9.22
CA VAL A 65 -9.11 6.49 9.90
C VAL A 65 -8.15 5.73 9.00
N SER A 66 -8.50 5.54 7.73
CA SER A 66 -7.64 4.88 6.74
C SER A 66 -6.31 5.60 6.58
N ARG A 67 -6.36 6.93 6.47
CA ARG A 67 -5.17 7.77 6.31
C ARG A 67 -4.29 7.76 7.56
N GLY A 68 -4.87 7.98 8.74
CA GLY A 68 -4.13 7.98 10.00
C GLY A 68 -3.46 6.64 10.27
N ARG A 69 -4.17 5.51 10.07
CA ARG A 69 -3.57 4.17 10.23
C ARG A 69 -2.44 3.90 9.24
N LEU A 70 -2.57 4.36 7.99
CA LEU A 70 -1.50 4.23 7.02
C LEU A 70 -0.25 5.03 7.46
N ARG A 71 -0.42 6.25 7.99
CA ARG A 71 0.70 7.06 8.52
C ARG A 71 1.36 6.36 9.70
N VAL A 72 0.59 5.76 10.62
CA VAL A 72 1.14 4.96 11.72
C VAL A 72 1.93 3.77 11.19
N LEU A 73 1.36 3.01 10.26
CA LEU A 73 2.01 1.84 9.67
C LEU A 73 3.32 2.22 8.99
N LEU A 74 3.32 3.22 8.12
CA LEU A 74 4.52 3.64 7.40
C LEU A 74 5.56 4.25 8.33
N GLY A 75 5.14 5.06 9.32
CA GLY A 75 6.03 5.62 10.34
C GLY A 75 6.78 4.53 11.11
N CYS A 76 6.06 3.48 11.53
CA CYS A 76 6.68 2.31 12.16
C CYS A 76 7.67 1.58 11.23
N LEU A 77 7.36 1.47 9.93
CA LEU A 77 8.23 0.75 8.98
C LEU A 77 9.50 1.53 8.63
N ILE A 78 9.45 2.86 8.57
CA ILE A 78 10.60 3.71 8.23
C ILE A 78 11.26 4.38 9.45
N GLY A 79 10.76 4.12 10.66
CA GLY A 79 11.37 4.56 11.92
C GLY A 79 11.17 6.05 12.24
N ILE A 80 10.03 6.64 11.85
CA ILE A 80 9.71 8.05 12.12
C ILE A 80 8.33 8.22 12.75
N ASP A 81 8.09 9.38 13.36
CA ASP A 81 6.78 9.73 13.89
C ASP A 81 5.72 9.75 12.77
N PRO A 82 4.50 9.24 13.00
CA PRO A 82 3.44 9.19 11.99
C PRO A 82 3.11 10.57 11.38
N GLU A 83 3.22 11.64 12.17
CA GLU A 83 3.00 13.03 11.72
C GLU A 83 4.04 13.49 10.70
N LYS A 84 5.25 12.90 10.69
CA LYS A 84 6.34 13.24 9.77
C LYS A 84 6.33 12.42 8.47
N VAL A 85 5.44 11.43 8.36
CA VAL A 85 5.30 10.64 7.12
C VAL A 85 4.77 11.56 6.02
N GLU A 86 5.52 11.77 4.96
CA GLU A 86 5.08 12.58 3.84
C GLU A 86 4.44 11.68 2.80
N LEU A 87 3.16 11.92 2.54
CA LEU A 87 2.41 11.19 1.53
C LEU A 87 2.09 12.14 0.38
N SER A 88 2.54 11.79 -0.81
CA SER A 88 2.08 12.45 -2.03
C SER A 88 0.78 11.77 -2.50
N THR A 89 -0.05 12.54 -3.19
CA THR A 89 -1.31 12.02 -3.76
C THR A 89 -1.16 11.95 -5.27
N GLY A 90 -1.19 10.74 -5.82
CA GLY A 90 -1.20 10.53 -7.26
C GLY A 90 -2.61 10.53 -7.85
N HIS A 91 -2.74 9.99 -9.06
CA HIS A 91 -4.00 9.88 -9.77
C HIS A 91 -5.08 9.17 -8.93
N PHE A 92 -6.32 9.64 -9.05
CA PHE A 92 -7.50 9.11 -8.35
C PHE A 92 -7.41 9.14 -6.80
N GLY A 93 -6.49 9.92 -6.24
CA GLY A 93 -6.34 10.03 -4.79
C GLY A 93 -5.51 8.92 -4.15
N LYS A 94 -4.83 8.09 -4.96
CA LYS A 94 -3.96 7.02 -4.45
C LYS A 94 -2.74 7.63 -3.74
N PRO A 95 -2.44 7.21 -2.51
CA PRO A 95 -1.27 7.72 -1.80
C PRO A 95 0.02 7.02 -2.22
N TYR A 96 1.11 7.76 -2.14
CA TYR A 96 2.48 7.31 -2.34
C TYR A 96 3.34 7.86 -1.21
N LEU A 97 4.35 7.10 -0.80
CA LEU A 97 5.36 7.59 0.14
C LEU A 97 6.26 8.57 -0.63
N SER A 98 6.49 9.76 -0.07
CA SER A 98 7.37 10.76 -0.68
C SER A 98 8.79 10.22 -0.81
N GLU A 99 9.44 10.51 -1.95
CA GLU A 99 10.85 10.15 -2.19
C GLU A 99 11.80 10.78 -1.14
N PHE A 100 11.35 11.82 -0.44
CA PHE A 100 12.05 12.42 0.70
C PHE A 100 12.47 11.40 1.77
N HIS A 101 11.67 10.33 1.97
CA HIS A 101 11.96 9.31 2.99
C HIS A 101 13.02 8.29 2.59
N GLN A 102 13.51 8.31 1.34
CA GLN A 102 14.56 7.42 0.83
C GLN A 102 14.30 5.93 1.17
N SER A 103 13.05 5.50 1.04
CA SER A 103 12.61 4.15 1.39
C SER A 103 12.24 3.35 0.14
N ASP A 104 12.65 2.09 0.09
CA ASP A 104 12.29 1.16 -0.99
C ASP A 104 10.84 0.62 -0.87
N ILE A 105 10.09 1.06 0.16
CA ILE A 105 8.72 0.60 0.40
C ILE A 105 7.81 0.95 -0.77
N GLN A 106 7.27 -0.09 -1.38
CA GLN A 106 6.15 -0.04 -2.31
C GLN A 106 4.90 -0.53 -1.60
N PHE A 107 3.80 0.21 -1.72
CA PHE A 107 2.54 -0.20 -1.09
C PHE A 107 1.30 0.10 -1.92
N ASN A 108 0.22 -0.60 -1.56
CA ASN A 108 -1.11 -0.37 -2.11
C ASN A 108 -2.15 -0.51 -1.00
N VAL A 109 -3.18 0.33 -1.05
CA VAL A 109 -4.27 0.34 -0.06
C VAL A 109 -5.57 0.02 -0.79
N ALA A 110 -6.29 -0.97 -0.29
CA ALA A 110 -7.68 -1.22 -0.67
C ALA A 110 -8.57 -1.13 0.56
N HIS A 111 -9.83 -0.76 0.35
CA HIS A 111 -10.81 -0.71 1.43
C HIS A 111 -12.19 -1.16 0.96
N SER A 112 -12.93 -1.81 1.85
CA SER A 112 -14.31 -2.21 1.62
C SER A 112 -15.11 -2.08 2.90
N MET A 113 -16.19 -1.29 2.82
CA MET A 113 -17.03 -0.93 3.97
C MET A 113 -16.22 -0.39 5.15
N ASP A 114 -16.06 -1.17 6.21
CA ASP A 114 -15.41 -0.81 7.47
C ASP A 114 -14.04 -1.49 7.64
N GLU A 115 -13.45 -1.99 6.56
CA GLU A 115 -12.14 -2.63 6.57
C GLU A 115 -11.23 -2.05 5.50
N ALA A 116 -9.94 -2.05 5.80
CA ALA A 116 -8.88 -1.73 4.85
C ALA A 116 -7.76 -2.75 4.95
N ILE A 117 -7.09 -2.96 3.82
CA ILE A 117 -5.88 -3.75 3.70
C ILE A 117 -4.79 -2.93 3.04
N VAL A 118 -3.56 -3.15 3.47
CA VAL A 118 -2.36 -2.56 2.89
C VAL A 118 -1.42 -3.69 2.51
N ALA A 119 -1.07 -3.76 1.24
CA ALA A 119 0.01 -4.62 0.78
C ALA A 119 1.31 -3.82 0.74
N ILE A 120 2.39 -4.40 1.26
CA ILE A 120 3.73 -3.81 1.34
C ILE A 120 4.74 -4.75 0.70
N SER A 121 5.66 -4.19 -0.07
CA SER A 121 6.76 -4.85 -0.75
C SER A 121 8.00 -3.95 -0.72
N TYR A 122 9.19 -4.54 -0.63
CA TYR A 122 10.47 -3.80 -0.72
C TYR A 122 11.18 -4.02 -2.06
N GLN A 123 10.61 -4.85 -2.93
CA GLN A 123 11.30 -5.33 -4.14
C GLN A 123 10.60 -4.91 -5.43
N ALA A 124 9.29 -4.71 -5.37
CA ALA A 124 8.47 -4.45 -6.55
C ALA A 124 7.17 -3.73 -6.21
N ALA A 125 6.61 -3.02 -7.20
CA ALA A 125 5.27 -2.45 -7.10
C ALA A 125 4.23 -3.54 -6.82
N VAL A 126 3.28 -3.23 -5.92
CA VAL A 126 2.24 -4.17 -5.49
C VAL A 126 0.85 -3.60 -5.74
N GLY A 127 -0.10 -4.48 -6.02
CA GLY A 127 -1.53 -4.21 -6.11
C GLY A 127 -2.27 -5.07 -5.11
N VAL A 128 -3.30 -4.51 -4.47
CA VAL A 128 -4.18 -5.27 -3.60
C VAL A 128 -5.61 -4.82 -3.86
N ASP A 129 -6.54 -5.76 -3.80
CA ASP A 129 -7.96 -5.50 -3.96
C ASP A 129 -8.75 -6.21 -2.86
N LEU A 130 -9.85 -5.59 -2.43
CA LEU A 130 -10.69 -6.09 -1.35
C LEU A 130 -12.15 -6.03 -1.75
N GLU A 131 -12.75 -7.19 -1.97
CA GLU A 131 -14.17 -7.33 -2.27
C GLU A 131 -14.93 -7.88 -1.04
N LYS A 132 -16.09 -7.29 -0.74
CA LYS A 132 -17.08 -7.90 0.17
C LYS A 132 -18.25 -8.41 -0.66
N ARG A 133 -18.64 -9.66 -0.41
CA ARG A 133 -19.86 -10.26 -0.95
C ARG A 133 -21.08 -9.92 -0.11
#